data_AF-A0A7Y8HS79-F1
#
_entry.id   AF-A0A7Y8HS79-F1
#
_cell.length_a   1.000
_cell.length_b   1.000
_cell.length_c   1.000
_cell.angle_alpha   90.00
_cell.angle_beta   90.00
_cell.angle_gamma   90.00
#
_symmetry.space_group_name_H-M   'P 1'
#
loop_
_entity.id
_entity.type
_entity.pdbx_description
1 polymer ?
#
loop_
_entity_poly.entity_id
_entity_poly.type
_entity_poly.pdbx_seq_one_letter_code
_entity_poly.pdbx_strand_id
1 'polypeptide(L)'
;MQDQTEQTLLAKLAERAGIATDYHDISGALHLTSDDTRRAILTAMGFTVDSAASLIQALQEWDEAPWQRPCEPVRILRDDETESALFLYLALEEGKEQSVAVEWQIFDETNVVVQEGKTGPGLSAVEV
;
A
#
# COMPACT_ATOMS: atom_id res chain seq x y z
N MET A 1 10.34 -8.97 28.05
CA MET A 1 10.66 -7.86 27.12
C MET A 1 10.52 -8.30 25.67
N GLN A 2 11.13 -9.42 25.26
CA GLN A 2 11.08 -9.94 23.90
C GLN A 2 9.65 -10.24 23.40
N ASP A 3 8.81 -10.86 24.25
CA ASP A 3 7.40 -11.14 23.92
C ASP A 3 6.56 -9.86 23.72
N GLN A 4 6.80 -8.83 24.53
CA GLN A 4 6.09 -7.55 24.40
C GLN A 4 6.46 -6.82 23.10
N THR A 5 7.72 -6.92 22.68
CA THR A 5 8.18 -6.38 21.40
C THR A 5 7.49 -7.09 20.24
N GLU A 6 7.40 -8.42 20.29
CA GLU A 6 6.74 -9.20 19.23
C GLU A 6 5.24 -8.89 19.13
N GLN A 7 4.53 -8.82 20.25
CA GLN A 7 3.11 -8.41 20.27
C GLN A 7 2.90 -7.02 19.68
N THR A 8 3.80 -6.09 19.98
CA THR A 8 3.76 -4.73 19.40
C THR A 8 3.94 -4.76 17.88
N LEU A 9 4.88 -5.57 17.38
CA LEU A 9 5.12 -5.73 15.95
C LEU A 9 3.91 -6.38 15.24
N LEU A 10 3.32 -7.41 15.85
CA LEU A 10 2.12 -8.06 15.36
C LEU A 10 0.93 -7.11 15.28
N ALA A 11 0.71 -6.32 16.34
CA ALA A 11 -0.35 -5.32 16.36
C ALA A 11 -0.17 -4.27 15.26
N LYS A 12 1.07 -3.78 15.06
CA LYS A 12 1.40 -2.81 14.01
C LYS A 12 1.16 -3.36 12.60
N LEU A 13 1.56 -4.62 12.34
CA LEU A 13 1.32 -5.24 11.04
C LEU A 13 -0.18 -5.46 10.79
N ALA A 14 -0.91 -5.91 11.81
CA ALA A 14 -2.36 -6.10 11.74
C ALA A 14 -3.11 -4.78 11.44
N GLU A 15 -2.72 -3.69 12.09
CA GLU A 15 -3.27 -2.36 11.83
C GLU A 15 -3.03 -1.92 10.38
N ARG A 16 -1.79 -2.06 9.87
CA ARG A 16 -1.45 -1.72 8.47
C ARG A 16 -2.22 -2.57 7.45
N ALA A 17 -2.48 -3.83 7.79
CA ALA A 17 -3.28 -4.74 6.98
C ALA A 17 -4.79 -4.48 7.08
N GLY A 18 -5.23 -3.52 7.90
CA GLY A 18 -6.65 -3.15 8.05
C GLY A 18 -7.44 -4.08 8.97
N ILE A 19 -6.77 -4.84 9.85
CA ILE A 19 -7.43 -5.71 10.82
C ILE A 19 -7.91 -4.87 12.01
N ALA A 20 -9.23 -4.84 12.21
CA ALA A 20 -9.85 -4.13 13.33
C ALA A 20 -9.31 -4.61 14.68
N THR A 21 -9.06 -3.67 15.59
CA THR A 21 -8.61 -3.97 16.97
C THR A 21 -9.71 -4.56 17.82
N ASP A 22 -10.96 -4.23 17.49
CA ASP A 22 -12.17 -4.61 18.21
C ASP A 22 -13.40 -4.42 17.31
N TYR A 23 -14.52 -5.01 17.73
CA TYR A 23 -15.81 -4.80 17.08
C TYR A 23 -16.97 -5.07 18.03
N HIS A 24 -18.13 -4.51 17.73
CA HIS A 24 -19.39 -4.91 18.35
C HIS A 24 -20.06 -6.00 17.53
N ASP A 25 -20.45 -7.09 18.18
CA ASP A 25 -21.23 -8.13 17.52
C ASP A 25 -22.71 -7.72 17.31
N ILE A 26 -23.49 -8.59 16.68
CA ILE A 26 -24.91 -8.35 16.39
C ILE A 26 -25.79 -8.20 17.63
N SER A 27 -25.30 -8.62 18.80
CA SER A 27 -25.97 -8.44 20.10
C SER A 27 -25.51 -7.17 20.84
N GLY A 28 -24.54 -6.45 20.27
CA GLY A 28 -23.94 -5.23 20.82
C GLY A 28 -22.77 -5.49 21.77
N ALA A 29 -22.33 -6.74 21.97
CA ALA A 29 -21.20 -7.05 22.84
C ALA A 29 -19.88 -6.67 22.16
N LEU A 30 -18.98 -6.04 22.92
CA LEU A 30 -17.65 -5.65 22.46
C LEU A 30 -16.69 -6.84 22.51
N HIS A 31 -15.97 -7.08 21.42
CA HIS A 31 -14.93 -8.10 21.30
C HIS A 31 -13.60 -7.46 20.91
N LEU A 32 -12.53 -7.83 21.60
CA LEU A 32 -11.17 -7.43 21.23
C LEU A 32 -10.51 -8.51 20.35
N THR A 33 -9.76 -8.08 19.36
CA THR A 33 -9.02 -8.98 18.47
C THR A 33 -7.76 -9.49 19.17
N SER A 34 -7.78 -10.78 19.55
CA SER A 34 -6.65 -11.47 20.16
C SER A 34 -5.47 -11.63 19.21
N ASP A 35 -4.27 -11.84 19.75
CA ASP A 35 -3.05 -12.08 18.96
C ASP A 35 -3.17 -13.32 18.07
N ASP A 36 -3.79 -14.39 18.57
CA ASP A 36 -4.05 -15.60 17.78
C ASP A 36 -4.92 -15.30 16.56
N THR A 37 -5.96 -14.47 16.74
CA THR A 37 -6.82 -14.02 15.63
C THR A 37 -6.05 -13.15 14.64
N ARG A 38 -5.21 -12.21 15.12
CA ARG A 38 -4.35 -11.40 14.26
C ARG A 38 -3.44 -12.27 13.40
N ARG A 39 -2.77 -13.26 14.01
CA ARG A 39 -1.88 -14.19 13.28
C ARG A 39 -2.63 -15.02 12.26
N ALA A 40 -3.80 -15.55 12.61
CA ALA A 40 -4.62 -16.34 11.70
C ALA A 40 -5.06 -15.53 10.47
N ILE A 41 -5.56 -14.31 10.67
CA ILE A 41 -5.99 -13.43 9.57
C ILE A 41 -4.79 -13.01 8.72
N LEU A 42 -3.68 -12.57 9.32
CA LEU A 42 -2.47 -12.19 8.58
C LEU A 42 -1.92 -13.36 7.76
N THR A 43 -1.90 -14.57 8.31
CA THR A 43 -1.49 -15.77 7.58
C THR A 43 -2.43 -16.05 6.40
N ALA A 44 -3.75 -15.88 6.59
CA ALA A 44 -4.73 -16.03 5.51
C ALA A 44 -4.58 -14.96 4.40
N MET A 45 -4.08 -13.77 4.76
CA MET A 45 -3.72 -12.71 3.80
C MET A 45 -2.37 -12.96 3.10
N GLY A 46 -1.64 -14.00 3.49
CA GLY A 46 -0.38 -14.41 2.87
C GLY A 46 0.89 -13.95 3.59
N PHE A 47 0.80 -13.39 4.80
CA PHE A 47 1.97 -12.99 5.57
C PHE A 47 2.58 -14.14 6.37
N THR A 48 3.90 -14.15 6.49
CA THR A 48 4.63 -15.01 7.45
C THR A 48 4.77 -14.30 8.79
N VAL A 49 4.08 -14.79 9.82
CA VAL A 49 3.99 -14.14 11.14
C VAL A 49 4.31 -15.12 12.28
N ASP A 50 5.32 -15.97 12.09
CA ASP A 50 5.71 -17.01 13.05
C ASP A 50 6.77 -16.55 14.07
N SER A 51 7.35 -15.36 13.87
CA SER A 51 8.43 -14.85 14.71
C SER A 51 8.55 -13.32 14.66
N ALA A 52 9.21 -12.73 15.65
CA ALA A 52 9.56 -11.30 15.61
C ALA A 52 10.36 -10.91 14.35
N ALA A 53 11.24 -11.78 13.85
CA ALA A 53 12.02 -11.53 12.65
C ALA A 53 11.13 -11.48 11.39
N SER A 54 10.19 -12.41 11.24
CA SER A 54 9.25 -12.43 10.10
C SER A 54 8.32 -11.22 10.12
N LEU A 55 7.90 -10.77 11.31
CA LEU A 55 7.10 -9.55 11.48
C LEU A 55 7.86 -8.29 11.07
N ILE A 56 9.13 -8.17 11.44
CA ILE A 56 9.98 -7.04 11.01
C ILE A 56 10.13 -7.03 9.49
N GLN A 57 10.42 -8.19 8.90
CA GLN A 57 10.56 -8.32 7.46
C GLN A 57 9.26 -7.94 6.73
N ALA A 58 8.11 -8.46 7.17
CA ALA A 58 6.82 -8.14 6.55
C ALA A 58 6.48 -6.65 6.64
N LEU A 59 6.83 -5.98 7.76
CA LEU A 59 6.65 -4.54 7.91
C LEU A 59 7.57 -3.74 6.98
N GLN A 60 8.82 -4.18 6.77
CA GLN A 60 9.75 -3.57 5.83
C GLN A 60 9.27 -3.73 4.39
N GLU A 61 8.89 -4.94 3.99
CA GLU A 61 8.36 -5.23 2.65
C GLU A 61 7.10 -4.40 2.37
N TRP A 62 6.23 -4.20 3.36
CA TRP A 62 5.06 -3.35 3.23
C TRP A 62 5.42 -1.87 3.01
N ASP A 63 6.40 -1.34 3.77
CA ASP A 63 6.85 0.05 3.64
C ASP A 63 7.61 0.28 2.32
N GLU A 64 8.29 -0.74 1.79
CA GLU A 64 9.03 -0.67 0.53
C GLU A 64 8.16 -0.91 -0.71
N ALA A 65 7.02 -1.61 -0.58
CA ALA A 65 6.17 -1.99 -1.70
C ALA A 65 5.75 -0.84 -2.65
N PRO A 66 5.43 0.38 -2.17
CA PRO A 66 5.13 1.51 -3.06
C PRO A 66 6.30 1.87 -3.99
N TRP A 67 7.55 1.75 -3.50
CA TRP A 67 8.75 2.06 -4.28
C TRP A 67 9.10 0.99 -5.32
N GLN A 68 8.53 -0.21 -5.20
CA GLN A 68 8.72 -1.30 -6.15
C GLN A 68 7.70 -1.27 -7.30
N ARG A 69 6.68 -0.41 -7.22
CA ARG A 69 5.59 -0.34 -8.19
C ARG A 69 5.58 1.03 -8.85
N PRO A 70 5.66 1.12 -10.19
CA PRO A 70 5.65 2.40 -10.87
C PRO A 70 4.40 3.25 -10.62
N CYS A 71 3.29 2.64 -10.21
CA CYS A 71 2.03 3.30 -9.88
C CYS A 71 1.18 2.43 -8.95
N GLU A 72 0.10 3.03 -8.41
CA GLU A 72 -0.95 2.27 -7.75
C GLU A 72 -1.56 1.23 -8.71
N PRO A 73 -1.85 0.00 -8.24
CA PRO A 73 -2.29 -1.09 -9.11
C PRO A 73 -3.67 -0.84 -9.74
N VAL A 74 -4.55 -0.12 -9.03
CA VAL A 74 -5.89 0.23 -9.48
C VAL A 74 -6.25 1.60 -8.93
N ARG A 75 -6.81 2.47 -9.77
CA ARG A 75 -7.45 3.72 -9.35
C ARG A 75 -8.91 3.71 -9.75
N ILE A 76 -9.80 4.01 -8.80
CA ILE A 76 -11.25 4.06 -9.01
C ILE A 76 -11.66 5.53 -8.97
N LEU A 77 -12.36 5.97 -10.01
CA LEU A 77 -12.84 7.34 -10.17
C LEU A 77 -14.37 7.35 -10.21
N ARG A 78 -14.96 8.47 -9.79
CA ARG A 78 -16.37 8.74 -10.09
C ARG A 78 -16.50 9.42 -11.44
N ASP A 79 -17.62 9.20 -12.11
CA ASP A 79 -17.88 9.75 -13.45
C ASP A 79 -17.94 11.30 -13.46
N ASP A 80 -18.28 11.91 -12.32
CA ASP A 80 -18.35 13.36 -12.15
C ASP A 80 -17.02 14.00 -11.70
N GLU A 81 -15.95 13.22 -11.54
CA GLU A 81 -14.65 13.70 -11.07
C GLU A 81 -13.81 14.22 -12.24
N THR A 82 -13.77 15.55 -12.41
CA THR A 82 -13.10 16.20 -13.56
C THR A 82 -11.61 16.41 -13.40
N GLU A 83 -11.07 16.34 -12.18
CA GLU A 83 -9.64 16.49 -11.91
C GLU A 83 -9.10 15.25 -11.24
N SER A 84 -8.19 14.57 -11.94
CA SER A 84 -7.67 13.29 -11.50
C SER A 84 -6.17 13.22 -11.72
N ALA A 85 -5.41 13.11 -10.64
CA ALA A 85 -3.97 12.93 -10.68
C ALA A 85 -3.62 11.44 -10.60
N LEU A 86 -2.75 10.98 -11.51
CA LEU A 86 -2.07 9.69 -11.39
C LEU A 86 -0.68 9.93 -10.80
N PHE A 87 -0.37 9.21 -9.72
CA PHE A 87 0.96 9.23 -9.12
C PHE A 87 1.81 8.12 -9.69
N LEU A 88 3.06 8.45 -9.98
CA LEU A 88 4.07 7.50 -10.42
C LEU A 88 5.23 7.48 -9.45
N TYR A 89 5.68 6.30 -9.07
CA TYR A 89 6.84 6.08 -8.20
C TYR A 89 8.00 5.61 -9.06
N LEU A 90 9.09 6.38 -9.07
CA LEU A 90 10.27 6.08 -9.90
C LEU A 90 11.50 6.03 -9.01
N ALA A 91 12.21 4.91 -9.05
CA ALA A 91 13.53 4.79 -8.43
C ALA A 91 14.55 5.57 -9.29
N LEU A 92 15.10 6.64 -8.73
CA LEU A 92 16.01 7.55 -9.41
C LEU A 92 17.26 7.75 -8.56
N GLU A 93 18.39 7.99 -9.22
CA GLU A 93 19.58 8.51 -8.53
C GLU A 93 19.33 9.95 -8.09
N GLU A 94 19.90 10.32 -6.94
CA GLU A 94 19.83 11.68 -6.41
C GLU A 94 20.33 12.70 -7.45
N GLY A 95 19.53 13.74 -7.70
CA GLY A 95 19.83 14.81 -8.67
C GLY A 95 19.39 14.51 -10.11
N LYS A 96 18.72 13.37 -10.37
CA LYS A 96 18.16 13.03 -11.69
C LYS A 96 16.66 13.28 -11.84
N GLU A 97 16.00 13.78 -10.80
CA GLU A 97 14.55 13.97 -10.74
C GLU A 97 14.05 14.87 -11.88
N GLN A 98 14.82 15.93 -12.18
CA GLN A 98 14.50 16.90 -13.23
C GLN A 98 14.66 16.35 -14.66
N SER A 99 15.36 15.23 -14.83
CA SER A 99 15.62 14.63 -16.15
C SER A 99 14.55 13.64 -16.61
N VAL A 100 13.62 13.29 -15.71
CA VAL A 100 12.60 12.29 -15.97
C VAL A 100 11.57 12.82 -16.96
N ALA A 101 11.31 12.02 -17.99
CA ALA A 101 10.16 12.18 -18.87
C ALA A 101 9.36 10.87 -18.88
N VAL A 102 8.04 10.99 -18.76
CA VAL A 102 7.12 9.85 -18.81
C VAL A 102 6.19 10.03 -20.01
N GLU A 103 6.10 8.99 -20.82
CA GLU A 103 5.08 8.84 -21.85
C GLU A 103 4.05 7.83 -21.35
N TRP A 104 2.77 8.15 -21.52
CA TRP A 104 1.67 7.33 -21.01
C TRP A 104 0.52 7.29 -22.00
N GLN A 105 -0.22 6.18 -21.96
CA GLN A 105 -1.43 5.96 -22.75
C GLN A 105 -2.48 5.29 -21.85
N ILE A 106 -3.74 5.69 -22.00
CA ILE A 106 -4.90 5.07 -21.36
C ILE A 106 -5.72 4.41 -22.46
N PHE A 107 -6.01 3.13 -22.27
CA PHE A 107 -6.85 2.34 -23.15
C PHE A 107 -8.21 2.11 -22.49
N ASP A 108 -9.28 2.14 -23.28
CA ASP A 108 -10.59 1.68 -22.81
C ASP A 108 -10.69 0.14 -22.81
N GLU A 109 -11.85 -0.38 -22.41
CA GLU A 109 -12.14 -1.83 -22.37
C GLU A 109 -12.05 -2.52 -23.74
N THR A 110 -12.06 -1.75 -24.83
CA THR A 110 -11.93 -2.24 -26.20
C THR A 110 -10.50 -2.16 -26.73
N ASN A 111 -9.52 -1.81 -25.87
CA ASN A 111 -8.12 -1.57 -26.21
C ASN A 111 -7.92 -0.40 -27.19
N VAL A 112 -8.80 0.59 -27.18
CA VAL A 112 -8.63 1.83 -27.95
C VAL A 112 -7.99 2.89 -27.06
N VAL A 113 -6.97 3.57 -27.57
CA VAL A 113 -6.34 4.70 -26.87
C VAL A 113 -7.36 5.83 -26.76
N VAL A 114 -7.77 6.14 -25.53
CA VAL A 114 -8.70 7.24 -25.24
C VAL A 114 -7.96 8.51 -24.81
N GLN A 115 -6.79 8.37 -24.21
CA GLN A 115 -5.93 9.48 -23.81
C GLN A 115 -4.46 9.06 -23.91
N GLU A 116 -3.60 10.02 -24.24
CA GLU A 116 -2.16 9.85 -24.20
C GLU A 116 -1.50 11.17 -23.85
N GLY A 117 -0.26 11.09 -23.38
CA GLY A 117 0.47 12.29 -23.02
C GLY A 117 1.94 12.02 -22.75
N LYS A 118 2.69 13.11 -22.74
CA LYS A 118 4.08 13.14 -22.31
C LYS A 118 4.27 14.22 -21.28
N THR A 119 4.84 13.86 -20.15
CA THR A 119 5.11 14.77 -19.04
C THR A 119 6.61 14.77 -18.74
N GLY A 120 7.15 15.96 -18.45
CA GLY A 120 8.57 16.19 -18.20
C GLY A 120 9.36 16.64 -19.45
N PRO A 121 10.67 16.94 -19.32
CA PRO A 121 11.43 17.05 -18.07
C PRO A 121 10.92 18.18 -17.16
N GLY A 122 11.28 18.15 -15.87
CA GLY A 122 10.82 19.14 -14.88
C GLY A 122 9.56 18.77 -14.11
N LEU A 123 9.33 17.47 -13.89
CA LEU A 123 8.28 16.98 -13.01
C LEU A 123 8.48 17.47 -11.58
N SER A 124 7.40 17.92 -10.93
CA SER A 124 7.41 18.19 -9.49
C SER A 124 7.44 16.85 -8.75
N ALA A 125 8.60 16.50 -8.19
CA ALA A 125 8.70 15.37 -7.27
C ALA A 125 8.14 15.77 -5.91
N VAL A 126 7.38 14.87 -5.29
CA VAL A 126 7.00 14.94 -3.88
C VAL A 126 7.69 13.76 -3.21
N GLU A 127 8.51 14.02 -2.20
CA GLU A 127 9.06 12.94 -1.36
C GLU A 127 7.92 12.28 -0.58
N VAL A 128 7.87 10.95 -0.61
CA VAL A 128 6.88 10.12 0.07
C VAL A 128 7.47 9.57 1.37
#